data_AF-A0A9P9Z0V0-F1
#
_entry.id   AF-A0A9P9Z0V0-F1
#
_cell.length_a   1.000
_cell.length_b   1.000
_cell.length_c   1.000
_cell.angle_alpha   90.00
_cell.angle_beta   90.00
_cell.angle_gamma   90.00
#
_symmetry.space_group_name_H-M   'P 1'
#
loop_
_entity.id
_entity.type
_entity.pdbx_description
1 polymer ?
#
loop_
_entity_poly.entity_id
_entity_poly.type
_entity_poly.pdbx_seq_one_letter_code
_entity_poly.pdbx_strand_id
1 'polypeptide(L)'
;MKPRSQKTQGKPNGRPSKGPGKVAHNQKPYFKNKNQQNPKTDKPNKPEIRNLKRQEKASQEAAEREKVRAERDARIKAYKHKRLEKTKAISKKTQKGQPLMKDRMQLLLKQIEEMKRH
;
A
#
# COMPACT_ATOMS: atom_id res chain seq x y z
N MET A 1 16.52 -8.84 -24.32
CA MET A 1 17.45 -7.93 -23.61
C MET A 1 16.96 -7.78 -22.17
N LYS A 2 17.84 -7.95 -21.17
CA LYS A 2 17.52 -7.79 -19.74
C LYS A 2 18.02 -6.40 -19.28
N PRO A 3 17.27 -5.65 -18.44
CA PRO A 3 17.73 -4.34 -17.99
C PRO A 3 18.87 -4.47 -16.96
N ARG A 4 19.89 -3.62 -17.15
CA ARG A 4 21.11 -3.49 -16.34
C ARG A 4 20.77 -2.81 -15.01
N SER A 5 20.92 -3.52 -13.89
CA SER A 5 20.71 -2.95 -12.55
C SER A 5 21.81 -1.93 -12.21
N GLN A 6 21.43 -0.72 -11.84
CA GLN A 6 22.35 0.31 -11.33
C GLN A 6 22.82 -0.07 -9.91
N LYS A 7 24.13 -0.16 -9.70
CA LYS A 7 24.74 -0.32 -8.37
C LYS A 7 24.81 1.06 -7.70
N THR A 8 24.07 1.26 -6.62
CA THR A 8 24.21 2.42 -5.73
C THR A 8 25.48 2.26 -4.89
N GLN A 9 26.50 3.08 -5.13
CA GLN A 9 27.64 3.23 -4.24
C GLN A 9 27.28 4.24 -3.14
N GLY A 10 27.06 3.74 -1.92
CA GLY A 10 26.76 4.55 -0.74
C GLY A 10 27.46 3.99 0.51
N LYS A 11 28.63 4.56 0.81
CA LYS A 11 29.39 4.67 2.08
C LYS A 11 29.11 3.65 3.22
N PRO A 12 30.16 2.97 3.72
CA PRO A 12 30.29 2.64 5.13
C PRO A 12 31.26 3.59 5.86
N ASN A 13 30.81 4.08 7.00
CA ASN A 13 31.45 5.05 7.87
C ASN A 13 32.80 4.54 8.44
N GLY A 14 33.90 5.19 8.09
CA GLY A 14 35.21 4.99 8.71
C GLY A 14 35.36 5.82 9.99
N ARG A 15 35.62 5.15 11.12
CA ARG A 15 35.92 5.76 12.43
C ARG A 15 37.22 6.59 12.35
N PRO A 16 37.32 7.76 13.01
CA PRO A 16 38.61 8.45 13.10
C PRO A 16 39.58 7.67 14.00
N SER A 17 40.77 7.41 13.46
CA SER A 17 41.94 6.81 14.12
C SER A 17 42.39 7.69 15.31
N LYS A 18 42.44 7.11 16.51
CA LYS A 18 43.01 7.75 17.70
C LYS A 18 44.52 7.47 17.72
N GLY A 19 45.33 8.49 17.43
CA GLY A 19 46.77 8.48 17.71
C GLY A 19 47.05 8.66 19.23
N PRO A 20 48.25 8.28 19.72
CA PRO A 20 48.58 8.31 21.13
C PRO A 20 49.06 9.71 21.55
N GLY A 21 48.14 10.54 22.03
CA GLY A 21 48.42 11.84 22.65
C GLY A 21 48.27 11.77 24.17
N LYS A 22 49.31 12.19 24.89
CA LYS A 22 49.45 12.12 26.35
C LYS A 22 48.55 13.14 27.09
N VAL A 23 48.18 12.75 28.33
CA VAL A 23 47.72 13.52 29.51
C VAL A 23 46.62 14.58 29.38
N ALA A 24 45.47 14.30 30.01
CA ALA A 24 44.72 15.29 30.77
C ALA A 24 44.00 14.59 31.94
N HIS A 25 44.53 14.76 33.15
CA HIS A 25 43.90 14.31 34.39
C HIS A 25 42.73 15.23 34.71
N ASN A 26 41.54 14.92 34.19
CA ASN A 26 40.33 15.67 34.51
C ASN A 26 39.78 15.18 35.86
N GLN A 27 40.04 15.97 36.91
CA GLN A 27 39.39 15.79 38.20
C GLN A 27 37.87 15.87 38.03
N LYS A 28 37.18 14.85 38.54
CA LYS A 28 35.71 14.81 38.54
C LYS A 28 35.19 15.85 39.53
N PRO A 29 34.32 16.81 39.14
CA PRO A 29 33.65 17.64 40.12
C PRO A 29 32.69 16.77 40.94
N TYR A 30 32.83 16.84 42.26
CA TYR A 30 31.98 16.15 43.22
C TYR A 30 30.60 16.81 43.20
N PHE A 31 29.66 16.24 42.43
CA PHE A 31 28.27 16.70 42.44
C PHE A 31 27.61 16.23 43.74
N LYS A 32 27.27 17.19 44.62
CA LYS A 32 26.47 16.95 45.82
C LYS A 32 25.11 16.36 45.42
N ASN A 33 24.82 15.16 45.93
CA ASN A 33 23.49 14.55 45.87
C ASN A 33 22.51 15.39 46.70
N LYS A 34 21.80 16.33 46.07
CA LYS A 34 20.59 16.89 46.66
C LYS A 34 19.46 15.91 46.41
N ASN A 35 19.25 15.03 47.38
CA ASN A 35 18.04 14.24 47.53
C ASN A 35 16.90 15.21 47.88
N GLN A 36 16.31 15.83 46.86
CA GLN A 36 15.06 16.56 46.98
C GLN A 36 14.01 15.71 46.26
N GLN A 37 13.39 14.81 47.01
CA GLN A 37 12.17 14.16 46.58
C GLN A 37 11.07 15.24 46.59
N ASN A 38 10.92 15.93 45.46
CA ASN A 38 9.77 16.79 45.25
C ASN A 38 8.50 15.91 45.26
N PRO A 39 7.45 16.27 46.01
CA PRO A 39 6.19 15.55 45.97
C PRO A 39 5.66 15.60 44.54
N LYS A 40 5.28 14.43 44.00
CA LYS A 40 4.69 14.31 42.66
C LYS A 40 3.31 14.96 42.68
N THR A 41 3.27 16.28 42.54
CA THR A 41 2.07 17.06 42.25
C THR A 41 1.42 16.51 40.98
N ASP A 42 0.09 16.41 40.98
CA ASP A 42 -0.87 16.07 39.90
C ASP A 42 -0.59 16.76 38.55
N LYS A 43 0.54 16.44 37.94
CA LYS A 43 0.90 16.91 36.60
C LYS A 43 0.36 15.87 35.63
N PRO A 44 -0.45 16.26 34.63
CA PRO A 44 -0.97 15.31 33.66
C PRO A 44 0.19 14.55 33.05
N ASN A 45 0.11 13.21 33.05
CA ASN A 45 1.16 12.33 32.57
C ASN A 45 1.29 12.49 31.05
N LYS A 46 2.04 13.52 30.64
CA LYS A 46 2.29 13.93 29.25
C LYS A 46 2.59 12.76 28.29
N PRO A 47 3.36 11.72 28.66
CA PRO A 47 3.57 10.57 27.78
C PRO A 47 2.32 9.69 27.59
N GLU A 48 1.50 9.47 28.62
CA GLU A 48 0.27 8.65 28.50
C GLU A 48 -0.77 9.33 27.60
N ILE A 49 -0.98 10.64 27.77
CA ILE A 49 -1.88 11.42 26.91
C ILE A 49 -1.39 11.42 25.45
N ARG A 50 -0.07 11.45 25.24
CA ARG A 50 0.53 11.37 23.89
C ARG A 50 0.36 9.98 23.29
N ASN A 51 0.43 8.92 24.09
CA ASN A 51 0.23 7.55 23.64
C ASN A 51 -1.24 7.30 23.26
N LEU A 52 -2.19 7.78 24.06
CA LEU A 52 -3.63 7.72 23.75
C LEU A 52 -3.94 8.42 22.41
N LYS A 53 -3.45 9.65 22.22
CA LYS A 53 -3.62 10.37 20.95
C LYS A 53 -2.99 9.67 19.74
N ARG A 54 -1.89 8.93 19.94
CA ARG A 54 -1.28 8.12 18.86
C ARG A 54 -2.11 6.89 18.54
N GLN A 55 -2.66 6.22 19.56
CA GLN A 55 -3.54 5.07 19.37
C GLN A 55 -4.84 5.47 18.68
N GLU A 56 -5.46 6.58 19.08
CA GLU A 56 -6.65 7.13 18.41
C GLU A 56 -6.38 7.39 16.92
N LYS A 57 -5.29 8.10 16.60
CA LYS A 57 -4.90 8.35 15.19
C LYS A 57 -4.62 7.05 14.43
N ALA A 58 -3.89 6.11 15.03
CA ALA A 58 -3.61 4.82 14.42
C ALA A 58 -4.89 4.01 14.15
N SER A 59 -5.87 4.07 15.06
CA SER A 59 -7.17 3.42 14.90
C SER A 59 -7.99 4.04 13.77
N GLN A 60 -7.97 5.36 13.64
CA GLN A 60 -8.65 6.08 12.57
C GLN A 60 -8.02 5.77 11.20
N GLU A 61 -6.69 5.81 11.10
CA GLU A 61 -5.98 5.44 9.87
C GLU A 61 -6.20 3.97 9.49
N ALA A 62 -6.27 3.07 10.48
CA ALA A 62 -6.57 1.66 10.22
C ALA A 62 -7.99 1.48 9.66
N ALA A 63 -8.98 2.16 10.25
CA ALA A 63 -10.37 2.12 9.79
C ALA A 63 -10.52 2.71 8.37
N GLU A 64 -9.84 3.79 8.05
CA GLU A 64 -9.83 4.36 6.70
C GLU A 64 -9.18 3.42 5.67
N ARG A 65 -8.05 2.80 6.03
CA ARG A 65 -7.40 1.82 5.15
C ARG A 65 -8.27 0.59 4.92
N GLU A 66 -9.01 0.15 5.94
CA GLU A 66 -9.94 -0.97 5.82
C GLU A 66 -11.11 -0.64 4.88
N LYS A 67 -11.70 0.56 5.00
CA LYS A 67 -12.74 1.03 4.07
C LYS A 67 -12.25 1.04 2.63
N VAL A 68 -11.06 1.60 2.38
CA VAL A 68 -10.47 1.65 1.03
C VAL A 68 -10.18 0.24 0.49
N ARG A 69 -9.75 -0.69 1.34
CA ARG A 69 -9.56 -2.11 0.95
C ARG A 69 -10.89 -2.76 0.60
N ALA A 70 -11.91 -2.60 1.44
CA ALA A 70 -13.23 -3.16 1.21
C ALA A 70 -13.87 -2.64 -0.08
N GLU A 71 -13.77 -1.34 -0.35
CA GLU A 71 -14.25 -0.73 -1.59
C GLU A 71 -13.52 -1.26 -2.83
N ARG A 72 -12.20 -1.41 -2.75
CA ARG A 72 -11.39 -2.00 -3.83
C ARG A 72 -11.81 -3.43 -4.10
N ASP A 73 -11.96 -4.23 -3.06
CA ASP A 73 -12.32 -5.65 -3.19
C ASP A 73 -13.75 -5.81 -3.72
N ALA A 74 -14.69 -4.98 -3.28
CA ALA A 74 -16.05 -4.93 -3.81
C ALA A 74 -16.04 -4.58 -5.31
N ARG A 75 -15.24 -3.59 -5.74
CA ARG A 75 -15.09 -3.22 -7.15
C ARG A 75 -14.52 -4.37 -7.99
N ILE A 76 -13.50 -5.06 -7.48
CA ILE A 76 -12.89 -6.21 -8.17
C ILE A 76 -13.91 -7.35 -8.29
N LYS A 77 -14.65 -7.67 -7.23
CA LYS A 77 -15.70 -8.69 -7.24
C LYS A 77 -16.79 -8.35 -8.27
N ALA A 78 -17.27 -7.11 -8.27
CA ALA A 78 -18.26 -6.64 -9.23
C ALA A 78 -17.76 -6.72 -10.68
N TYR A 79 -16.51 -6.34 -10.94
CA TYR A 79 -15.90 -6.46 -12.27
C TYR A 79 -15.81 -7.92 -12.72
N LYS A 80 -15.32 -8.82 -11.85
CA LYS A 80 -15.22 -10.25 -12.15
C LYS A 80 -16.60 -10.86 -12.44
N HIS A 81 -17.61 -10.49 -11.66
CA HIS A 81 -18.99 -10.92 -11.90
C HIS A 81 -19.50 -10.45 -13.27
N LYS A 82 -19.38 -9.15 -13.57
CA LYS A 82 -19.77 -8.59 -14.88
C LYS A 82 -19.05 -9.27 -16.05
N ARG A 83 -17.75 -9.56 -15.89
CA ARG A 83 -16.97 -10.27 -16.92
C ARG A 83 -17.51 -11.68 -17.15
N LEU A 84 -17.77 -12.44 -16.08
CA LEU A 84 -18.30 -13.80 -16.19
C LEU A 84 -19.69 -13.84 -16.84
N GLU A 85 -20.58 -12.93 -16.46
CA GLU A 85 -21.92 -12.84 -17.07
C GLU A 85 -21.83 -12.49 -18.57
N LYS A 86 -20.94 -11.56 -18.95
CA LYS A 86 -20.68 -11.26 -20.37
C LYS A 86 -20.13 -12.47 -21.11
N THR A 87 -19.15 -13.19 -20.55
CA THR A 87 -18.58 -14.37 -21.22
C THR A 87 -19.60 -15.49 -21.37
N LYS A 88 -20.45 -15.72 -20.35
CA LYS A 88 -21.55 -16.69 -20.43
C LYS A 88 -22.54 -16.30 -21.52
N ALA A 89 -22.94 -15.03 -21.58
CA ALA A 89 -23.86 -14.55 -22.61
C ALA A 89 -23.27 -14.71 -24.03
N ILE A 90 -22.00 -14.36 -24.22
CA ILE A 90 -21.31 -14.55 -25.50
C ILE A 90 -21.20 -16.03 -25.86
N SER A 91 -20.82 -16.88 -24.91
CA SER A 91 -20.70 -18.33 -25.13
C SER A 91 -22.03 -19.00 -25.49
N LYS A 92 -23.17 -18.45 -25.04
CA LYS A 92 -24.50 -18.95 -25.43
C LYS A 92 -24.91 -18.52 -26.84
N LYS A 93 -24.44 -17.36 -27.28
CA LYS A 93 -24.76 -16.78 -28.60
C LYS A 93 -23.79 -17.25 -29.70
N THR A 94 -22.56 -17.58 -29.32
CA THR A 94 -21.47 -17.87 -30.27
C THR A 94 -20.76 -19.16 -29.93
N GLN A 95 -20.37 -19.91 -30.96
CA GLN A 95 -19.48 -21.06 -30.87
C GLN A 95 -18.14 -20.68 -31.50
N LYS A 96 -17.04 -20.76 -30.74
CA LYS A 96 -15.69 -20.35 -31.20
C LYS A 96 -15.65 -18.93 -31.79
N GLY A 97 -16.45 -18.01 -31.24
CA GLY A 97 -16.55 -16.62 -31.72
C GLY A 97 -17.45 -16.41 -32.94
N GLN A 98 -18.00 -17.47 -33.53
CA GLN A 98 -18.96 -17.40 -34.63
C GLN A 98 -20.39 -17.51 -34.11
N PRO A 99 -21.39 -16.80 -34.67
CA PRO A 99 -22.79 -16.96 -34.28
C PRO A 99 -23.26 -18.42 -34.45
N LEU A 100 -24.10 -18.87 -33.52
CA LEU A 100 -24.73 -20.20 -33.62
C LEU A 100 -25.61 -20.27 -34.88
N MET A 101 -25.79 -21.46 -35.46
CA MET A 101 -26.53 -21.65 -36.74
C MET A 101 -27.85 -20.88 -36.83
N LYS A 102 -28.66 -20.92 -35.77
CA LYS A 102 -29.94 -20.19 -35.67
C LYS A 102 -29.82 -18.68 -35.94
N ASP A 103 -28.74 -18.06 -35.47
CA ASP A 103 -28.49 -16.63 -35.57
C ASP A 103 -27.56 -16.31 -36.76
N ARG A 104 -26.72 -17.28 -37.17
CA ARG A 104 -25.77 -17.17 -38.28
C ARG A 104 -26.47 -16.94 -39.60
N MET A 105 -27.58 -17.64 -39.85
CA MET A 105 -28.36 -17.48 -41.09
C MET A 105 -28.94 -16.06 -41.20
N GLN A 106 -29.51 -15.53 -40.12
CA GLN A 106 -30.02 -14.15 -40.10
C GLN A 106 -28.91 -13.12 -40.31
N LEU A 107 -27.74 -13.32 -39.68
CA LEU A 107 -26.60 -12.45 -39.87
C LEU A 107 -26.13 -12.45 -41.34
N LEU A 108 -26.05 -13.62 -41.98
CA LEU A 108 -25.68 -13.75 -43.38
C LEU A 108 -26.70 -13.06 -44.30
N LEU A 109 -28.00 -13.26 -44.07
CA LEU A 109 -29.05 -12.61 -44.85
C LEU A 109 -28.99 -11.08 -44.73
N LYS A 110 -28.77 -10.58 -43.51
CA LYS A 110 -28.60 -9.15 -43.25
C LYS A 110 -27.38 -8.58 -43.98
N GLN A 111 -26.24 -9.27 -43.94
CA GLN A 111 -25.04 -8.86 -44.68
C GLN A 111 -25.28 -8.78 -46.18
N ILE A 112 -26.00 -9.77 -46.75
CA ILE A 112 -26.36 -9.77 -48.17
C ILE A 112 -27.29 -8.59 -48.50
N GLU A 113 -28.26 -8.28 -47.64
CA GLU A 113 -29.16 -7.15 -47.82
C GLU A 113 -28.42 -5.81 -47.75
N GLU A 114 -27.51 -5.63 -46.77
CA GLU A 114 -26.66 -4.45 -46.65
C GLU A 114 -25.75 -4.28 -47.88
N MET A 115 -25.18 -5.38 -48.39
CA MET A 115 -24.36 -5.37 -49.61
C MET A 115 -25.16 -5.03 -50.88
N LYS A 116 -26.48 -5.28 -50.91
CA LYS A 116 -27.34 -4.95 -52.05
C LYS A 116 -27.87 -3.51 -52.02
N ARG A 117 -27.82 -2.85 -50.86
CA ARG A 117 -28.23 -1.44 -50.69
C ARG A 117 -27.12 -0.45 -51.02
N HIS A 118 -25.89 -0.93 -51.16
CA HIS A 118 -24.71 -0.20 -51.63
C HIS A 118 -24.37 -0.62 -53.05
#